data_AF-A0AAE4SZR0-F1
#
_entry.id   AF-A0AAE4SZR0-F1
#
_cell.length_a   1.000
_cell.length_b   1.000
_cell.length_c   1.000
_cell.angle_alpha   90.00
_cell.angle_beta   90.00
_cell.angle_gamma   90.00
#
_symmetry.space_group_name_H-M   'P 1'
#
loop_
_entity.id
_entity.type
_entity.pdbx_description
1 polymer ?
#
loop_
_entity_poly.entity_id
_entity_poly.type
_entity_poly.pdbx_seq_one_letter_code
_entity_poly.pdbx_strand_id
1 'polypeptide(L)'
;MTDVDKYLEDKIKQNEQQTALAKAQADNALATSNITSQKVSFLSTTINNNVVSTGTLEVGDVVGANAGITGVTDRGRQSVRMYAGAPYANKNTAPFTLQDDGLIKMHHPNGNKGFELGIVDGKLVFNVYDDVGNKIMEMGSAGIVFANYIPDSWSTFYLGKFNSSSYNPYNLNEVSSFANANTKQEMLNNPGNINDPEHWLVTIPKSDSEWVNYSQYSAGTSYDSNTYKKYEGIYYKGTLQKPQKPNDYTEKLADGWYYYTVSTHVWKQRGNPNMNGRYEYAFTLFRLSQGQLVETLNYELSGIV
;
A
#
# COMPACT_ATOMS: atom_id res chain seq x y z
N MET A 1 66.65 32.89 -5.42
CA MET A 1 65.43 32.08 -5.39
C MET A 1 64.26 33.01 -5.64
N THR A 2 63.53 32.77 -6.71
CA THR A 2 62.24 33.42 -6.97
C THR A 2 61.15 32.77 -6.12
N ASP A 3 60.01 33.44 -5.90
CA ASP A 3 58.87 32.85 -5.19
C ASP A 3 58.36 31.57 -5.87
N VAL A 4 58.55 31.47 -7.19
CA VAL A 4 58.26 30.28 -8.00
C VAL A 4 59.18 29.11 -7.62
N ASP A 5 60.47 29.36 -7.43
CA ASP A 5 61.44 28.32 -7.03
C ASP A 5 61.09 27.72 -5.66
N LYS A 6 60.73 28.58 -4.70
CA LYS A 6 60.34 28.14 -3.35
C LYS A 6 59.05 27.32 -3.35
N TYR A 7 58.04 27.75 -4.11
CA TYR A 7 56.80 27.01 -4.29
C TYR A 7 57.03 25.63 -4.93
N LEU A 8 57.90 25.55 -5.94
CA LEU A 8 58.26 24.29 -6.59
C LEU A 8 58.97 23.33 -5.63
N GLU A 9 59.93 23.81 -4.84
CA GLU A 9 60.63 23.00 -3.83
C GLU A 9 59.69 22.45 -2.76
N ASP A 10 58.78 23.27 -2.23
CA ASP A 10 57.81 22.84 -1.22
C ASP A 10 56.87 21.76 -1.78
N LYS A 11 56.44 21.92 -3.04
CA LYS A 11 55.58 20.94 -3.73
C LYS A 11 56.32 19.62 -4.01
N ILE A 12 57.61 19.67 -4.34
CA ILE A 12 58.44 18.47 -4.52
C ILE A 12 58.57 17.73 -3.19
N LYS A 13 58.92 18.42 -2.10
CA LYS A 13 59.02 17.81 -0.76
C LYS A 13 57.71 17.18 -0.31
N GLN A 14 56.59 17.85 -0.58
CA GLN A 14 55.25 17.32 -0.28
C GLN A 14 54.97 16.05 -1.11
N ASN A 15 55.28 16.05 -2.40
CA ASN A 15 55.11 14.89 -3.26
C ASN A 15 56.01 13.72 -2.84
N GLU A 16 57.26 13.97 -2.44
CA GLU A 16 58.17 12.95 -1.93
C GLU A 16 57.64 12.31 -0.64
N GLN A 17 57.16 13.13 0.31
CA GLN A 17 56.52 12.64 1.53
C GLN A 17 55.28 11.80 1.24
N GLN A 18 54.39 12.28 0.35
CA GLN A 18 53.19 11.55 -0.04
C GLN A 18 53.54 10.22 -0.72
N THR A 19 54.59 10.21 -1.56
CA THR A 19 55.08 9.00 -2.23
C THR A 19 55.65 8.00 -1.23
N ALA A 20 56.43 8.46 -0.25
CA ALA A 20 56.97 7.61 0.81
C ALA A 20 55.85 6.97 1.65
N LEU A 21 54.82 7.74 2.01
CA LEU A 21 53.65 7.22 2.73
C LEU A 21 52.87 6.20 1.89
N ALA A 22 52.61 6.50 0.62
CA ALA A 22 51.91 5.57 -0.28
C ALA A 22 52.69 4.26 -0.45
N LYS A 23 54.03 4.33 -0.58
CA LYS A 23 54.88 3.14 -0.64
C LYS A 23 54.80 2.33 0.65
N ALA A 24 54.91 2.98 1.82
CA ALA A 24 54.81 2.29 3.11
C ALA A 24 53.44 1.61 3.29
N GLN A 25 52.35 2.24 2.85
CA GLN A 25 51.01 1.65 2.86
C GLN A 25 50.91 0.43 1.93
N ALA A 26 51.47 0.52 0.72
CA ALA A 26 51.50 -0.58 -0.24
C ALA A 26 52.33 -1.77 0.28
N ASP A 27 53.51 -1.51 0.84
CA ASP A 27 54.38 -2.54 1.44
C ASP A 27 53.65 -3.24 2.61
N ASN A 28 52.95 -2.49 3.46
CA ASN A 28 52.16 -3.03 4.56
C ASN A 28 50.98 -3.90 4.07
N ALA A 29 50.27 -3.47 3.03
CA ALA A 29 49.19 -4.26 2.42
C ALA A 29 49.71 -5.59 1.83
N LEU A 30 50.86 -5.54 1.15
CA LEU A 30 51.51 -6.74 0.60
C LEU A 30 51.95 -7.71 1.70
N ALA A 31 52.58 -7.20 2.77
CA ALA A 31 52.97 -8.01 3.92
C ALA A 31 51.76 -8.69 4.59
N THR A 32 50.67 -7.95 4.80
CA THR A 32 49.43 -8.45 5.40
C THR A 32 48.80 -9.56 4.54
N SER A 33 48.76 -9.37 3.21
CA SER A 33 48.26 -10.37 2.25
C SER A 33 49.10 -11.66 2.27
N ASN A 34 50.44 -11.51 2.29
CA ASN A 34 51.36 -12.65 2.36
C ASN A 34 51.18 -13.48 3.63
N ILE A 35 51.00 -12.82 4.79
CA ILE A 35 50.73 -13.53 6.06
C ILE A 35 49.38 -14.25 6.00
N THR A 36 48.34 -13.59 5.47
CA THR A 36 46.97 -14.15 5.41
C THR A 36 46.88 -15.37 4.48
N SER A 37 47.67 -15.39 3.40
CA SER A 37 47.67 -16.50 2.42
C SER A 37 48.39 -17.77 2.92
N GLN A 38 49.28 -17.65 3.91
CA GLN A 38 49.93 -18.80 4.55
C GLN A 38 48.94 -19.48 5.49
N LYS A 39 48.18 -20.48 4.98
CA LYS A 39 47.19 -21.32 5.69
C LYS A 39 47.26 -21.22 7.22
N VAL A 40 46.54 -20.26 7.76
CA VAL A 40 46.43 -20.04 9.21
C VAL A 40 45.52 -21.10 9.82
N SER A 41 45.92 -21.68 10.95
CA SER A 41 45.05 -22.60 11.68
C SER A 41 43.88 -21.82 12.28
N PHE A 42 42.65 -22.27 12.03
CA PHE A 42 41.44 -21.72 12.66
C PHE A 42 40.96 -22.56 13.85
N LEU A 43 41.68 -23.63 14.18
CA LEU A 43 41.43 -24.47 15.36
C LEU A 43 42.07 -23.90 16.64
N SER A 44 42.95 -22.92 16.48
CA SER A 44 43.64 -22.20 17.57
C SER A 44 43.83 -20.74 17.16
N THR A 45 43.82 -19.81 18.11
CA THR A 45 44.12 -18.41 17.81
C THR A 45 45.62 -18.21 17.59
N THR A 46 45.99 -17.62 16.45
CA THR A 46 47.36 -17.22 16.13
C THR A 46 47.40 -15.73 15.86
N ILE A 47 48.38 -15.03 16.46
CA ILE A 47 48.66 -13.61 16.21
C ILE A 47 50.02 -13.54 15.51
N ASN A 48 50.04 -13.02 14.29
CA ASN A 48 51.27 -12.78 13.53
C ASN A 48 51.26 -11.35 12.99
N ASN A 49 52.05 -10.48 13.63
CA ASN A 49 52.05 -9.03 13.39
C ASN A 49 50.63 -8.43 13.52
N ASN A 50 50.12 -7.85 12.44
CA ASN A 50 48.80 -7.24 12.35
C ASN A 50 47.69 -8.21 11.90
N VAL A 51 47.97 -9.52 11.80
CA VAL A 51 47.00 -10.55 11.42
C VAL A 51 46.66 -11.41 12.64
N VAL A 52 45.37 -11.45 12.99
CA VAL A 52 44.82 -12.38 13.98
C VAL A 52 43.99 -13.42 13.24
N SER A 53 44.36 -14.69 13.38
CA SER A 53 43.63 -15.82 12.81
C SER A 53 42.99 -16.61 13.93
N THR A 54 41.67 -16.66 13.94
CA THR A 54 40.90 -17.36 14.96
C THR A 54 39.62 -17.92 14.35
N GLY A 55 39.15 -19.06 14.86
CA GLY A 55 37.87 -19.63 14.43
C GLY A 55 36.67 -18.86 14.96
N THR A 56 36.72 -18.41 16.23
CA THR A 56 35.68 -17.61 16.86
C THR A 56 36.30 -16.64 17.86
N LEU A 57 35.94 -15.37 17.74
CA LEU A 57 36.19 -14.32 18.72
C LEU A 57 34.91 -14.04 19.50
N GLU A 58 34.91 -14.26 20.81
CA GLU A 58 33.79 -13.92 21.69
C GLU A 58 34.17 -12.73 22.58
N VAL A 59 33.20 -11.86 22.82
CA VAL A 59 33.31 -10.75 23.77
C VAL A 59 32.15 -10.80 24.75
N GLY A 60 32.38 -10.28 25.95
CA GLY A 60 31.44 -10.38 27.06
C GLY A 60 31.82 -9.49 28.23
N ASP A 61 31.05 -9.60 29.30
CA ASP A 61 31.27 -8.91 30.58
C ASP A 61 31.28 -9.92 31.73
N VAL A 62 31.11 -9.44 32.97
CA VAL A 62 31.08 -10.27 34.18
C VAL A 62 29.94 -11.31 34.20
N VAL A 63 28.91 -11.17 33.36
CA VAL A 63 27.80 -12.12 33.25
C VAL A 63 27.99 -13.15 32.13
N GLY A 64 28.96 -12.96 31.24
CA GLY A 64 29.36 -13.92 30.21
C GLY A 64 29.50 -13.33 28.81
N ALA A 65 29.77 -14.21 27.83
CA ALA A 65 29.87 -13.84 26.42
C ALA A 65 28.50 -13.45 25.85
N ASN A 66 28.41 -12.28 25.21
CA ASN A 66 27.15 -11.72 24.69
C ASN A 66 27.24 -11.27 23.22
N ALA A 67 28.41 -11.37 22.59
CA ALA A 67 28.60 -11.07 21.18
C ALA A 67 29.84 -11.79 20.64
N GLY A 68 29.97 -11.86 19.32
CA GLY A 68 31.16 -12.44 18.71
C GLY A 68 31.21 -12.40 17.19
N ILE A 69 32.37 -12.80 16.67
CA ILE A 69 32.67 -12.99 15.24
C ILE A 69 33.09 -14.44 15.06
N THR A 70 32.52 -15.17 14.10
CA THR A 70 32.80 -16.60 13.92
C THR A 70 32.93 -17.00 12.45
N GLY A 71 33.96 -17.79 12.17
CA GLY A 71 34.17 -18.47 10.89
C GLY A 71 33.43 -19.81 10.79
N VAL A 72 32.70 -20.22 11.83
CA VAL A 72 31.96 -21.50 11.83
C VAL A 72 30.82 -21.45 10.81
N THR A 73 30.77 -22.46 9.94
CA THR A 73 29.70 -22.65 8.96
C THR A 73 28.82 -23.83 9.39
N ASP A 74 27.78 -23.55 10.16
CA ASP A 74 26.85 -24.55 10.70
C ASP A 74 25.48 -24.55 9.99
N ARG A 75 25.20 -23.55 9.14
CA ARG A 75 23.94 -23.39 8.39
C ARG A 75 24.17 -22.98 6.93
N GLY A 76 25.28 -23.40 6.34
CA GLY A 76 25.67 -23.00 4.98
C GLY A 76 25.73 -21.48 4.85
N ARG A 77 25.10 -20.92 3.80
CA ARG A 77 25.07 -19.47 3.54
C ARG A 77 24.34 -18.63 4.61
N GLN A 78 23.52 -19.26 5.44
CA GLN A 78 22.79 -18.60 6.54
C GLN A 78 23.57 -18.64 7.86
N SER A 79 24.80 -19.16 7.85
CA SER A 79 25.65 -19.20 9.05
C SER A 79 25.93 -17.78 9.51
N VAL A 80 25.81 -17.53 10.80
CA VAL A 80 26.07 -16.22 11.41
C VAL A 80 27.58 -15.98 11.46
N ARG A 81 28.03 -14.84 10.92
CA ARG A 81 29.43 -14.37 10.94
C ARG A 81 29.69 -13.37 12.05
N MET A 82 28.71 -12.54 12.38
CA MET A 82 28.78 -11.61 13.51
C MET A 82 27.44 -11.61 14.24
N TYR A 83 27.47 -11.57 15.56
CA TYR A 83 26.26 -11.50 16.39
C TYR A 83 26.48 -10.63 17.62
N ALA A 84 25.40 -10.03 18.12
CA ALA A 84 25.40 -9.27 19.37
C ALA A 84 24.08 -9.38 20.13
N GLY A 85 24.19 -9.39 21.46
CA GLY A 85 23.07 -9.47 22.40
C GLY A 85 22.67 -10.89 22.81
N ALA A 86 23.48 -11.90 22.53
CA ALA A 86 23.23 -13.28 22.92
C ALA A 86 24.54 -14.09 22.99
N PRO A 87 24.62 -15.16 23.82
CA PRO A 87 25.75 -16.08 23.82
C PRO A 87 25.80 -16.89 22.52
N TYR A 88 26.96 -17.47 22.19
CA TYR A 88 27.18 -18.22 20.95
C TYR A 88 26.16 -19.32 20.66
N ALA A 89 25.70 -20.02 21.71
CA ALA A 89 24.65 -21.04 21.59
C ALA A 89 23.36 -20.49 20.96
N ASN A 90 23.07 -19.20 21.19
CA ASN A 90 21.87 -18.50 20.71
C ASN A 90 22.19 -17.48 19.59
N LYS A 91 23.37 -17.56 18.95
CA LYS A 91 23.82 -16.60 17.93
C LYS A 91 22.82 -16.39 16.79
N ASN A 92 22.03 -17.41 16.46
CA ASN A 92 21.09 -17.40 15.34
C ASN A 92 19.81 -16.59 15.60
N THR A 93 19.51 -16.30 16.86
CA THR A 93 18.36 -15.48 17.30
C THR A 93 18.84 -14.28 18.11
N ALA A 94 20.14 -13.92 17.99
CA ALA A 94 20.69 -12.77 18.67
C ALA A 94 20.01 -11.48 18.17
N PRO A 95 19.82 -10.47 19.02
CA PRO A 95 19.23 -9.18 18.63
C PRO A 95 19.83 -8.56 17.37
N PHE A 96 21.12 -8.78 17.10
CA PHE A 96 21.76 -8.44 15.83
C PHE A 96 22.54 -9.63 15.28
N THR A 97 22.42 -9.87 13.96
CA THR A 97 23.23 -10.86 13.24
C THR A 97 23.63 -10.36 11.85
N LEU A 98 24.84 -10.72 11.41
CA LEU A 98 25.30 -10.67 10.02
C LEU A 98 25.55 -12.11 9.55
N GLN A 99 24.93 -12.53 8.45
CA GLN A 99 25.05 -13.88 7.89
C GLN A 99 26.15 -13.96 6.82
N ASP A 100 26.56 -15.18 6.47
CA ASP A 100 27.61 -15.48 5.49
C ASP A 100 27.27 -14.99 4.07
N ASP A 101 26.00 -14.96 3.72
CA ASP A 101 25.49 -14.36 2.48
C ASP A 101 25.41 -12.82 2.51
N GLY A 102 25.82 -12.19 3.61
CA GLY A 102 25.77 -10.73 3.80
C GLY A 102 24.44 -10.20 4.32
N LEU A 103 23.48 -11.08 4.66
CA LEU A 103 22.18 -10.66 5.18
C LEU A 103 22.31 -10.15 6.62
N ILE A 104 21.89 -8.91 6.85
CA ILE A 104 21.77 -8.30 8.18
C ILE A 104 20.38 -8.57 8.70
N LYS A 105 20.28 -9.10 9.93
CA LYS A 105 19.00 -9.26 10.63
C LYS A 105 19.08 -8.66 12.02
N MET A 106 17.99 -8.02 12.43
CA MET A 106 17.74 -7.72 13.84
C MET A 106 16.52 -8.51 14.31
N HIS A 107 16.55 -8.95 15.56
CA HIS A 107 15.47 -9.71 16.17
C HIS A 107 14.87 -8.92 17.33
N HIS A 108 13.55 -9.04 17.50
CA HIS A 108 12.84 -8.60 18.69
C HIS A 108 13.30 -9.43 19.91
N PRO A 109 13.04 -8.96 21.15
CA PRO A 109 13.42 -9.69 22.37
C PRO A 109 12.87 -11.12 22.46
N ASN A 110 11.77 -11.40 21.76
CA ASN A 110 11.15 -12.73 21.68
C ASN A 110 11.79 -13.65 20.60
N GLY A 111 12.82 -13.18 19.89
CA GLY A 111 13.53 -13.92 18.84
C GLY A 111 12.91 -13.81 17.44
N ASN A 112 11.75 -13.17 17.28
CA ASN A 112 11.17 -12.91 15.96
C ASN A 112 12.02 -11.90 15.19
N LYS A 113 12.05 -12.01 13.85
CA LYS A 113 12.70 -11.00 13.01
C LYS A 113 12.01 -9.65 13.24
N GLY A 114 12.78 -8.59 13.40
CA GLY A 114 12.30 -7.20 13.38
C GLY A 114 12.79 -6.42 12.16
N PHE A 115 13.96 -6.80 11.62
CA PHE A 115 14.58 -6.12 10.48
C PHE A 115 15.37 -7.10 9.61
N GLU A 116 15.38 -6.88 8.29
CA GLU A 116 16.14 -7.68 7.33
C GLU A 116 16.63 -6.80 6.18
N LEU A 117 17.94 -6.76 5.96
CA LEU A 117 18.60 -5.99 4.89
C LEU A 117 19.69 -6.83 4.21
N GLY A 118 19.60 -6.97 2.89
CA GLY A 118 20.62 -7.69 2.11
C GLY A 118 20.06 -8.19 0.79
N ILE A 119 20.69 -9.22 0.23
CA ILE A 119 20.22 -9.89 -0.99
C ILE A 119 19.59 -11.22 -0.63
N VAL A 120 18.31 -11.38 -0.94
CA VAL A 120 17.58 -12.65 -0.80
C VAL A 120 17.09 -13.04 -2.18
N ASP A 121 17.46 -14.23 -2.64
CA ASP A 121 17.08 -14.76 -3.96
C ASP A 121 17.39 -13.81 -5.14
N GLY A 122 18.54 -13.13 -5.06
CA GLY A 122 18.99 -12.18 -6.08
C GLY A 122 18.29 -10.82 -6.06
N LYS A 123 17.41 -10.56 -5.08
CA LYS A 123 16.71 -9.28 -4.90
C LYS A 123 17.23 -8.56 -3.67
N LEU A 124 17.41 -7.26 -3.79
CA LEU A 124 17.65 -6.40 -2.63
C LEU A 124 16.38 -6.39 -1.76
N VAL A 125 16.56 -6.68 -0.49
CA VAL A 125 15.53 -6.72 0.54
C VAL A 125 15.82 -5.64 1.57
N PHE A 126 14.79 -4.90 1.94
CA PHE A 126 14.72 -4.06 3.14
C PHE A 126 13.33 -4.29 3.73
N ASN A 127 13.24 -5.13 4.77
CA ASN A 127 11.97 -5.49 5.40
C ASN A 127 11.98 -5.14 6.88
N VAL A 128 10.84 -4.67 7.38
CA VAL A 128 10.57 -4.43 8.80
C VAL A 128 9.37 -5.28 9.21
N TYR A 129 9.46 -5.87 10.41
CA TYR A 129 8.46 -6.76 10.96
C TYR A 129 8.06 -6.31 12.37
N ASP A 130 6.79 -6.50 12.73
CA ASP A 130 6.33 -6.31 14.11
C ASP A 130 6.83 -7.44 15.03
N ASP A 131 6.57 -7.32 16.33
CA ASP A 131 7.00 -8.29 17.34
C ASP A 131 6.26 -9.63 17.25
N VAL A 132 5.14 -9.69 16.53
CA VAL A 132 4.39 -10.91 16.24
C VAL A 132 4.90 -11.62 14.96
N GLY A 133 5.74 -10.95 14.17
CA GLY A 133 6.36 -11.46 12.96
C GLY A 133 5.66 -11.06 11.66
N ASN A 134 4.66 -10.17 11.70
CA ASN A 134 4.02 -9.64 10.50
C ASN A 134 4.95 -8.64 9.82
N LYS A 135 5.08 -8.72 8.50
CA LYS A 135 5.81 -7.72 7.73
C LYS A 135 5.00 -6.43 7.67
N ILE A 136 5.59 -5.32 8.09
CA ILE A 136 4.94 -3.99 8.09
C ILE A 136 5.53 -3.04 7.05
N MET A 137 6.78 -3.26 6.65
CA MET A 137 7.43 -2.50 5.58
C MET A 137 8.25 -3.44 4.72
N GLU A 138 8.26 -3.18 3.42
CA GLU A 138 9.08 -3.90 2.45
C GLU A 138 9.57 -2.99 1.34
N MET A 139 10.68 -3.36 0.72
CA MET A 139 11.15 -2.68 -0.48
C MET A 139 10.75 -3.48 -1.71
N GLY A 140 9.93 -2.86 -2.55
CA GLY A 140 9.52 -3.36 -3.86
C GLY A 140 10.16 -2.56 -5.00
N SER A 141 9.69 -2.81 -6.23
CA SER A 141 10.10 -2.03 -7.42
C SER A 141 9.75 -0.54 -7.33
N ALA A 142 8.80 -0.18 -6.47
CA ALA A 142 8.38 1.19 -6.20
C ALA A 142 9.16 1.87 -5.05
N GLY A 143 10.20 1.23 -4.51
CA GLY A 143 10.91 1.69 -3.32
C GLY A 143 10.36 1.08 -2.03
N ILE A 144 10.55 1.76 -0.90
CA ILE A 144 10.05 1.31 0.42
C ILE A 144 8.54 1.58 0.48
N VAL A 145 7.75 0.54 0.61
CA VAL A 145 6.29 0.58 0.76
C VAL A 145 5.89 -0.10 2.07
N PHE A 146 4.76 0.31 2.63
CA PHE A 146 4.13 -0.49 3.69
C PHE A 146 3.61 -1.78 3.07
N ALA A 147 3.80 -2.92 3.74
CA ALA A 147 3.49 -4.24 3.16
C ALA A 147 2.01 -4.41 2.75
N ASN A 148 1.11 -3.60 3.33
CA ASN A 148 -0.32 -3.56 3.00
C ASN A 148 -0.71 -2.24 2.29
N TYR A 149 0.19 -1.63 1.53
CA TYR A 149 -0.09 -0.35 0.89
C TYR A 149 -1.27 -0.45 -0.10
N ILE A 150 -2.32 0.33 0.16
CA ILE A 150 -3.45 0.53 -0.76
C ILE A 150 -3.49 2.03 -1.06
N PRO A 151 -3.40 2.47 -2.33
CA PRO A 151 -3.46 3.89 -2.63
C PRO A 151 -4.84 4.45 -2.24
N ASP A 152 -4.87 5.72 -1.85
CA ASP A 152 -6.13 6.45 -1.73
C ASP A 152 -6.84 6.47 -3.10
N SER A 153 -8.15 6.66 -3.14
CA SER A 153 -8.91 6.67 -4.39
C SER A 153 -10.18 7.50 -4.31
N TRP A 154 -10.65 7.88 -5.50
CA TRP A 154 -11.94 8.54 -5.70
C TRP A 154 -12.77 7.68 -6.64
N SER A 155 -14.04 7.50 -6.33
CA SER A 155 -15.02 6.88 -7.22
C SER A 155 -16.16 7.86 -7.46
N THR A 156 -16.52 8.06 -8.72
CA THR A 156 -17.58 9.00 -9.13
C THR A 156 -18.77 8.21 -9.65
N PHE A 157 -19.96 8.62 -9.20
CA PHE A 157 -21.23 7.97 -9.47
C PHE A 157 -22.36 9.00 -9.65
N TYR A 158 -23.55 8.51 -9.96
CA TYR A 158 -24.76 9.29 -10.20
C TYR A 158 -25.89 8.86 -9.27
N LEU A 159 -26.70 9.82 -8.79
CA LEU A 159 -27.89 9.59 -7.97
C LEU A 159 -29.08 10.40 -8.50
N GLY A 160 -30.29 9.92 -8.25
CA GLY A 160 -31.48 10.74 -8.33
C GLY A 160 -31.76 11.46 -7.00
N LYS A 161 -32.38 12.65 -7.06
CA LYS A 161 -32.87 13.36 -5.86
C LYS A 161 -34.36 13.12 -5.67
N PHE A 162 -34.77 12.69 -4.48
CA PHE A 162 -36.17 12.49 -4.14
C PHE A 162 -36.80 13.82 -3.69
N ASN A 163 -37.96 14.16 -4.26
CA ASN A 163 -38.65 15.42 -3.97
C ASN A 163 -39.48 15.33 -2.67
N SER A 164 -38.78 15.27 -1.53
CA SER A 164 -39.40 15.15 -0.20
C SER A 164 -40.25 16.35 0.24
N SER A 165 -40.24 17.47 -0.49
CA SER A 165 -41.17 18.58 -0.22
C SER A 165 -42.55 18.36 -0.85
N SER A 166 -42.68 17.45 -1.82
CA SER A 166 -43.96 17.13 -2.48
C SER A 166 -44.43 15.70 -2.22
N TYR A 167 -43.55 14.80 -1.79
CA TYR A 167 -43.86 13.40 -1.54
C TYR A 167 -43.27 12.96 -0.19
N ASN A 168 -44.03 12.22 0.60
CA ASN A 168 -43.59 11.66 1.87
C ASN A 168 -42.71 10.41 1.63
N PRO A 169 -41.42 10.43 2.00
CA PRO A 169 -40.51 9.31 1.78
C PRO A 169 -40.86 8.04 2.58
N TYR A 170 -41.75 8.12 3.56
CA TYR A 170 -42.20 6.98 4.39
C TYR A 170 -43.52 6.36 3.92
N ASN A 171 -44.16 6.93 2.89
CA ASN A 171 -45.43 6.46 2.38
C ASN A 171 -45.22 5.76 1.03
N LEU A 172 -45.42 4.45 0.98
CA LEU A 172 -45.26 3.63 -0.22
C LEU A 172 -46.04 4.18 -1.42
N ASN A 173 -47.27 4.64 -1.22
CA ASN A 173 -48.11 5.13 -2.32
C ASN A 173 -47.54 6.42 -2.92
N GLU A 174 -47.02 7.31 -2.09
CA GLU A 174 -46.41 8.58 -2.54
C GLU A 174 -45.06 8.34 -3.20
N VAL A 175 -44.24 7.43 -2.65
CA VAL A 175 -42.96 7.01 -3.24
C VAL A 175 -43.20 6.36 -4.61
N SER A 176 -44.18 5.45 -4.71
CA SER A 176 -44.57 4.83 -5.98
C SER A 176 -45.05 5.87 -6.99
N SER A 177 -45.87 6.83 -6.55
CA SER A 177 -46.35 7.92 -7.41
C SER A 177 -45.19 8.78 -7.93
N PHE A 178 -44.24 9.14 -7.07
CA PHE A 178 -43.03 9.86 -7.48
C PHE A 178 -42.21 9.06 -8.49
N ALA A 179 -41.91 7.80 -8.20
CA ALA A 179 -41.06 6.97 -9.05
C ALA A 179 -41.70 6.78 -10.43
N ASN A 180 -43.00 6.48 -10.50
CA ASN A 180 -43.75 6.36 -11.74
C ASN A 180 -43.78 7.68 -12.53
N ALA A 181 -44.00 8.82 -11.87
CA ALA A 181 -43.93 10.13 -12.51
C ALA A 181 -42.52 10.50 -13.01
N ASN A 182 -41.49 9.89 -12.42
CA ASN A 182 -40.10 10.09 -12.78
C ASN A 182 -39.48 8.94 -13.59
N THR A 183 -40.32 8.11 -14.19
CA THR A 183 -39.90 6.99 -15.04
C THR A 183 -39.88 7.41 -16.50
N LYS A 184 -38.78 7.10 -17.20
CA LYS A 184 -38.71 7.12 -18.67
C LYS A 184 -38.87 5.69 -19.18
N GLN A 185 -39.75 5.53 -20.17
CA GLN A 185 -39.92 4.28 -20.90
C GLN A 185 -39.54 4.52 -22.36
N GLU A 186 -38.55 3.79 -22.85
CA GLU A 186 -38.04 3.93 -24.21
C GLU A 186 -38.10 2.57 -24.92
N MET A 187 -38.81 2.52 -26.04
CA MET A 187 -38.86 1.32 -26.87
C MET A 187 -37.58 1.20 -27.68
N LEU A 188 -36.78 0.16 -27.42
CA LEU A 188 -35.49 -0.08 -28.06
C LEU A 188 -35.62 -0.78 -29.43
N ASN A 189 -36.69 -1.54 -29.63
CA ASN A 189 -37.01 -2.13 -30.93
C ASN A 189 -38.48 -1.87 -31.31
N ASN A 190 -38.74 -1.56 -32.58
CA ASN A 190 -40.11 -1.46 -33.10
C ASN A 190 -40.36 -2.59 -34.10
N PRO A 191 -40.81 -3.77 -33.64
CA PRO A 191 -40.94 -4.91 -34.53
C PRO A 191 -42.14 -4.76 -35.48
N GLY A 192 -42.03 -5.38 -36.66
CA GLY A 192 -42.95 -5.17 -37.78
C GLY A 192 -44.30 -5.87 -37.67
N ASN A 193 -44.41 -6.97 -36.91
CA ASN A 193 -45.62 -7.79 -36.79
C ASN A 193 -46.27 -7.68 -35.40
N ILE A 194 -47.59 -7.93 -35.30
CA ILE A 194 -48.37 -7.91 -34.04
C ILE A 194 -48.01 -9.06 -33.10
N ASN A 195 -47.38 -10.13 -33.61
CA ASN A 195 -46.93 -11.24 -32.78
C ASN A 195 -45.50 -11.07 -32.26
N ASP A 196 -44.80 -10.03 -32.68
CA ASP A 196 -43.43 -9.81 -32.29
C ASP A 196 -43.34 -9.13 -30.90
N PRO A 197 -42.31 -9.45 -30.10
CA PRO A 197 -42.14 -8.84 -28.80
C PRO A 197 -41.49 -7.45 -28.91
N GLU A 198 -42.14 -6.46 -28.30
CA GLU A 198 -41.59 -5.13 -28.06
C GLU A 198 -40.66 -5.17 -26.85
N HIS A 199 -39.49 -4.54 -26.98
CA HIS A 199 -38.45 -4.39 -25.98
C HIS A 199 -38.40 -2.95 -25.52
N TRP A 200 -38.60 -2.76 -24.23
CA TRP A 200 -38.61 -1.47 -23.58
C TRP A 200 -37.51 -1.40 -22.53
N LEU A 201 -36.81 -0.27 -22.49
CA LEU A 201 -35.93 0.13 -21.39
C LEU A 201 -36.70 1.08 -20.48
N VAL A 202 -36.78 0.72 -19.21
CA VAL A 202 -37.39 1.53 -18.16
C VAL A 202 -36.29 2.08 -17.27
N THR A 203 -36.17 3.40 -17.19
CA THR A 203 -35.11 4.09 -16.43
C THR A 203 -35.69 5.13 -15.47
N ILE A 204 -35.12 5.21 -14.27
CA ILE A 204 -35.42 6.22 -13.26
C ILE A 204 -34.09 6.80 -12.76
N PRO A 205 -33.88 8.12 -12.80
CA PRO A 205 -34.83 9.18 -13.21
C PRO A 205 -35.08 9.23 -14.72
N LYS A 206 -36.12 9.97 -15.12
CA LYS A 206 -36.58 10.09 -16.51
C LYS A 206 -35.60 10.82 -17.45
N SER A 207 -34.68 11.62 -16.90
CA SER A 207 -33.71 12.40 -17.68
C SER A 207 -32.37 12.50 -16.98
N ASP A 208 -31.29 12.48 -17.76
CA ASP A 208 -29.91 12.63 -17.30
C ASP A 208 -29.65 13.99 -16.62
N SER A 209 -30.45 15.02 -16.94
CA SER A 209 -30.36 16.34 -16.28
C SER A 209 -30.81 16.32 -14.82
N GLU A 210 -31.52 15.26 -14.41
CA GLU A 210 -31.94 15.04 -13.02
C GLU A 210 -30.91 14.25 -12.21
N TRP A 211 -29.81 13.85 -12.84
CA TRP A 211 -28.72 13.12 -12.18
C TRP A 211 -27.87 14.09 -11.37
N VAL A 212 -27.61 13.70 -10.13
CA VAL A 212 -26.70 14.39 -9.23
C VAL A 212 -25.41 13.61 -9.17
N ASN A 213 -24.34 14.20 -9.71
CA ASN A 213 -23.00 13.63 -9.65
C ASN A 213 -22.47 13.71 -8.22
N TYR A 214 -21.86 12.63 -7.77
CA TYR A 214 -21.14 12.61 -6.51
C TYR A 214 -19.87 11.79 -6.59
N SER A 215 -18.95 12.09 -5.68
CA SER A 215 -17.72 11.32 -5.51
C SER A 215 -17.60 10.80 -4.09
N GLN A 216 -17.05 9.60 -3.94
CA GLN A 216 -16.69 9.01 -2.66
C GLN A 216 -15.18 8.83 -2.58
N TYR A 217 -14.63 9.17 -1.42
CA TYR A 217 -13.21 9.03 -1.12
C TYR A 217 -12.95 7.72 -0.37
N SER A 218 -11.86 7.05 -0.73
CA SER A 218 -11.22 5.99 0.04
C SER A 218 -9.81 6.42 0.41
N ALA A 219 -9.48 6.41 1.70
CA ALA A 219 -8.17 6.76 2.22
C ALA A 219 -7.11 5.68 1.97
N GLY A 220 -7.52 4.48 1.52
CA GLY A 220 -6.63 3.35 1.32
C GLY A 220 -5.90 2.92 2.60
N THR A 221 -4.64 2.52 2.45
CA THR A 221 -3.71 2.13 3.51
C THR A 221 -2.33 2.68 3.15
N SER A 222 -1.99 3.83 3.71
CA SER A 222 -0.76 4.60 3.53
C SER A 222 -0.32 5.17 4.88
N TYR A 223 0.83 5.85 4.91
CA TYR A 223 1.35 6.49 6.13
C TYR A 223 0.41 7.54 6.73
N ASP A 224 -0.47 8.14 5.93
CA ASP A 224 -1.38 9.19 6.34
C ASP A 224 -2.86 8.81 6.27
N SER A 225 -3.21 7.56 5.91
CA SER A 225 -4.61 7.12 5.78
C SER A 225 -5.45 7.41 7.03
N ASN A 226 -4.88 7.25 8.23
CA ASN A 226 -5.60 7.51 9.48
C ASN A 226 -6.11 8.96 9.58
N THR A 227 -5.36 9.93 9.06
CA THR A 227 -5.76 11.35 9.02
C THR A 227 -6.98 11.57 8.13
N TYR A 228 -7.10 10.78 7.06
CA TYR A 228 -8.14 10.95 6.05
C TYR A 228 -9.30 9.95 6.17
N LYS A 229 -9.22 8.95 7.06
CA LYS A 229 -10.33 8.01 7.30
C LYS A 229 -11.63 8.69 7.71
N LYS A 230 -11.56 9.83 8.39
CA LYS A 230 -12.75 10.63 8.75
C LYS A 230 -13.56 11.15 7.54
N TYR A 231 -12.97 11.11 6.34
CA TYR A 231 -13.59 11.55 5.10
C TYR A 231 -14.15 10.39 4.26
N GLU A 232 -13.95 9.13 4.67
CA GLU A 232 -14.55 7.98 4.00
C GLU A 232 -16.06 7.91 4.24
N GLY A 233 -16.78 7.37 3.25
CA GLY A 233 -18.24 7.24 3.30
C GLY A 233 -19.02 8.55 3.14
N ILE A 234 -18.32 9.70 3.05
CA ILE A 234 -18.93 10.99 2.75
C ILE A 234 -19.21 11.09 1.24
N TYR A 235 -20.41 11.56 0.91
CA TYR A 235 -20.84 11.85 -0.45
C TYR A 235 -20.48 13.30 -0.78
N TYR A 236 -19.48 13.48 -1.65
CA TYR A 236 -19.02 14.79 -2.10
C TYR A 236 -19.71 15.21 -3.39
N LYS A 237 -20.00 16.50 -3.54
CA LYS A 237 -20.69 17.02 -4.73
C LYS A 237 -19.76 17.00 -5.94
N GLY A 238 -20.30 16.52 -7.08
CA GLY A 238 -19.61 16.56 -8.36
C GLY A 238 -18.56 15.46 -8.56
N THR A 239 -17.69 15.71 -9.52
CA THR A 239 -16.63 14.78 -9.93
C THR A 239 -15.30 15.27 -9.38
N LEU A 240 -14.78 14.59 -8.36
CA LEU A 240 -13.45 14.86 -7.82
C LEU A 240 -12.43 13.90 -8.44
N GLN A 241 -11.23 14.39 -8.73
CA GLN A 241 -10.15 13.64 -9.36
C GLN A 241 -8.89 13.71 -8.48
N LYS A 242 -8.09 12.64 -8.53
CA LYS A 242 -6.75 12.64 -7.91
C LYS A 242 -5.88 13.76 -8.52
N PRO A 243 -4.97 14.40 -7.75
CA PRO A 243 -4.50 14.04 -6.41
C PRO A 243 -5.13 14.85 -5.26
N GLN A 244 -6.27 15.52 -5.48
CA GLN A 244 -6.85 16.38 -4.45
C GLN A 244 -7.48 15.53 -3.34
N LYS A 245 -6.91 15.60 -2.13
CA LYS A 245 -7.48 14.95 -0.93
C LYS A 245 -8.64 15.78 -0.38
N PRO A 246 -9.66 15.13 0.21
CA PRO A 246 -10.73 15.87 0.87
C PRO A 246 -10.19 16.61 2.09
N ASN A 247 -10.85 17.73 2.39
CA ASN A 247 -10.64 18.55 3.57
C ASN A 247 -12.00 18.99 4.14
N ASP A 248 -11.98 19.67 5.28
CA ASP A 248 -13.21 20.09 5.98
C ASP A 248 -14.09 21.05 5.13
N TYR A 249 -13.52 21.72 4.13
CA TYR A 249 -14.19 22.63 3.19
C TYR A 249 -14.63 21.98 1.88
N THR A 250 -14.32 20.71 1.66
CA THR A 250 -14.70 20.01 0.42
C THR A 250 -16.22 19.90 0.37
N GLU A 251 -16.81 20.42 -0.71
CA GLU A 251 -18.27 20.54 -0.83
C GLU A 251 -18.93 19.17 -0.79
N LYS A 252 -19.80 18.97 0.21
CA LYS A 252 -20.55 17.74 0.41
C LYS A 252 -21.87 17.82 -0.36
N LEU A 253 -22.47 16.67 -0.70
CA LEU A 253 -23.84 16.68 -1.17
C LEU A 253 -24.76 17.28 -0.12
N ALA A 254 -25.73 18.06 -0.59
CA ALA A 254 -26.69 18.74 0.26
C ALA A 254 -27.57 17.75 1.03
N ASP A 255 -28.08 18.19 2.18
CA ASP A 255 -29.02 17.41 2.98
C ASP A 255 -30.31 17.12 2.18
N GLY A 256 -30.79 15.88 2.28
CA GLY A 256 -32.00 15.46 1.58
C GLY A 256 -32.09 13.96 1.33
N TRP A 257 -33.14 13.57 0.61
CA TRP A 257 -33.38 12.19 0.19
C TRP A 257 -32.90 11.98 -1.24
N TYR A 258 -32.21 10.87 -1.45
CA TYR A 258 -31.61 10.46 -2.71
C TYR A 258 -31.95 8.99 -3.00
N TYR A 259 -31.74 8.56 -4.24
CA TYR A 259 -31.93 7.19 -4.66
C TYR A 259 -30.94 6.79 -5.74
N TYR A 260 -30.66 5.48 -5.82
CA TYR A 260 -29.85 4.93 -6.89
C TYR A 260 -30.63 4.91 -8.21
N THR A 261 -29.94 5.15 -9.32
CA THR A 261 -30.57 5.03 -10.63
C THR A 261 -30.99 3.58 -10.86
N VAL A 262 -32.16 3.40 -11.47
CA VAL A 262 -32.72 2.09 -11.80
C VAL A 262 -32.84 2.01 -13.31
N SER A 263 -32.40 0.88 -13.87
CA SER A 263 -32.60 0.54 -15.28
C SER A 263 -33.02 -0.92 -15.38
N THR A 264 -34.17 -1.18 -16.00
CA THR A 264 -34.69 -2.53 -16.22
C THR A 264 -35.25 -2.73 -17.63
N HIS A 265 -35.16 -3.95 -18.14
CA HIS A 265 -35.57 -4.33 -19.48
C HIS A 265 -36.91 -5.06 -19.41
N VAL A 266 -37.89 -4.62 -20.18
CA VAL A 266 -39.26 -5.13 -20.17
C VAL A 266 -39.64 -5.57 -21.57
N TRP A 267 -40.32 -6.71 -21.67
CA TRP A 267 -40.79 -7.25 -22.94
C TRP A 267 -42.31 -7.45 -22.90
N LYS A 268 -43.00 -7.07 -23.98
CA LYS A 268 -44.44 -7.31 -24.15
C LYS A 268 -44.80 -7.62 -25.59
N GLN A 269 -45.96 -8.23 -25.83
CA GLN A 269 -46.43 -8.53 -27.18
C GLN A 269 -47.02 -7.27 -27.84
N ARG A 270 -46.62 -6.99 -29.09
CA ARG A 270 -47.11 -5.83 -29.85
C ARG A 270 -48.63 -5.87 -30.03
N GLY A 271 -49.32 -4.76 -29.77
CA GLY A 271 -50.75 -4.60 -30.05
C GLY A 271 -51.71 -5.52 -29.29
N ASN A 272 -51.25 -6.27 -28.27
CA ASN A 272 -52.13 -7.07 -27.41
C ASN A 272 -52.54 -6.26 -26.16
N PRO A 273 -53.77 -5.72 -26.09
CA PRO A 273 -54.22 -4.88 -24.98
C PRO A 273 -54.36 -5.65 -23.65
N ASN A 274 -54.30 -6.99 -23.67
CA ASN A 274 -54.41 -7.83 -22.49
C ASN A 274 -53.05 -8.26 -21.92
N MET A 275 -51.93 -7.94 -22.58
CA MET A 275 -50.57 -8.31 -22.17
C MET A 275 -49.70 -7.06 -21.95
N ASN A 276 -49.96 -6.34 -20.87
CA ASN A 276 -49.10 -5.23 -20.44
C ASN A 276 -47.73 -5.75 -19.99
N GLY A 277 -46.65 -5.07 -20.36
CA GLY A 277 -45.30 -5.39 -19.91
C GLY A 277 -45.13 -5.00 -18.45
N ARG A 278 -45.36 -5.95 -17.53
CA ARG A 278 -45.19 -5.70 -16.08
C ARG A 278 -43.71 -5.76 -15.72
N TYR A 279 -43.30 -4.90 -14.81
CA TYR A 279 -41.95 -4.91 -14.24
C TYR A 279 -41.99 -4.55 -12.76
N GLU A 280 -41.01 -5.07 -12.03
CA GLU A 280 -40.78 -4.83 -10.62
C GLU A 280 -39.31 -4.47 -10.42
N TYR A 281 -39.02 -3.59 -9.47
CA TYR A 281 -37.66 -3.20 -9.13
C TYR A 281 -37.55 -2.72 -7.69
N ALA A 282 -36.39 -3.00 -7.11
CA ALA A 282 -36.00 -2.43 -5.83
C ALA A 282 -35.73 -0.93 -5.98
N PHE A 283 -36.37 -0.13 -5.13
CA PHE A 283 -36.20 1.30 -5.04
C PHE A 283 -35.73 1.68 -3.64
N THR A 284 -34.43 1.94 -3.52
CA THR A 284 -33.79 2.33 -2.26
C THR A 284 -33.70 3.84 -2.17
N LEU A 285 -34.45 4.41 -1.23
CA LEU A 285 -34.27 5.78 -0.79
C LEU A 285 -33.24 5.81 0.34
N PHE A 286 -32.39 6.82 0.33
CA PHE A 286 -31.48 7.06 1.44
C PHE A 286 -31.36 8.54 1.72
N ARG A 287 -31.22 8.87 3.01
CA ARG A 287 -31.13 10.23 3.49
C ARG A 287 -29.68 10.59 3.77
N LEU A 288 -29.27 11.72 3.24
CA LEU A 288 -28.00 12.34 3.55
C LEU A 288 -28.18 13.53 4.50
N SER A 289 -27.28 13.65 5.48
CA SER A 289 -27.07 14.89 6.22
C SER A 289 -25.58 15.16 6.32
N GLN A 290 -25.16 16.38 5.95
CA GLN A 290 -23.75 16.74 5.83
C GLN A 290 -22.96 15.74 4.97
N GLY A 291 -23.57 15.24 3.89
CA GLY A 291 -23.00 14.21 3.01
C GLY A 291 -22.85 12.83 3.62
N GLN A 292 -23.26 12.60 4.87
CA GLN A 292 -23.24 11.27 5.51
C GLN A 292 -24.58 10.57 5.35
N LEU A 293 -24.54 9.27 5.10
CA LEU A 293 -25.73 8.41 5.13
C LEU A 293 -26.25 8.30 6.56
N VAL A 294 -27.48 8.77 6.79
CA VAL A 294 -28.12 8.74 8.12
C VAL A 294 -29.30 7.78 8.19
N GLU A 295 -29.90 7.43 7.05
CA GLU A 295 -31.09 6.58 6.99
C GLU A 295 -31.26 5.95 5.61
N THR A 296 -31.81 4.73 5.57
CA THR A 296 -32.12 4.00 4.34
C THR A 296 -33.52 3.38 4.43
N LEU A 297 -34.33 3.57 3.39
CA LEU A 297 -35.65 2.95 3.22
C LEU A 297 -35.66 2.17 1.91
N ASN A 298 -36.21 0.95 1.93
CA ASN A 298 -36.27 0.08 0.77
C ASN A 298 -37.72 -0.19 0.39
N TYR A 299 -38.01 -0.07 -0.90
CA TYR A 299 -39.32 -0.33 -1.48
C TYR A 299 -39.18 -1.31 -2.64
N GLU A 300 -40.20 -2.12 -2.85
CA GLU A 300 -40.39 -2.88 -4.09
C GLU A 300 -41.50 -2.20 -4.87
N LEU A 301 -41.17 -1.64 -6.03
CA LEU A 301 -42.09 -0.89 -6.86
C LEU A 301 -42.39 -1.66 -8.14
N SER A 302 -43.63 -1.56 -8.60
CA SER A 302 -44.09 -2.21 -9.82
C SER A 302 -44.68 -1.20 -10.78
N GLY A 303 -44.51 -1.44 -12.09
CA GLY A 303 -45.12 -0.63 -13.14
C GLY A 303 -45.53 -1.46 -14.35
N ILE A 304 -46.11 -0.77 -15.32
CA ILE A 304 -46.46 -1.34 -16.62
C ILE A 304 -45.91 -0.48 -17.76
N VAL A 305 -45.55 -1.15 -18.85
CA VAL A 305 -45.26 -0.55 -20.16
C VAL A 305 -46.36 -0.91 -21.14
#